data_AF-A0A7R9ADR1-F1
#
_entry.id   AF-A0A7R9ADR1-F1
#
_cell.length_a   1.000
_cell.length_b   1.000
_cell.length_c   1.000
_cell.angle_alpha   90.00
_cell.angle_beta   90.00
_cell.angle_gamma   90.00
#
_symmetry.space_group_name_H-M   'P 1'
#
loop_
_entity.id
_entity.type
_entity.pdbx_description
1 polymer ?
#
loop_
_entity_poly.entity_id
_entity_poly.type
_entity_poly.pdbx_seq_one_letter_code
_entity_poly.pdbx_strand_id
1 'polypeptide(L)'
;MDSSPYVHVIDGKHFTNQRNLQRELDNMELTGVTNGQGDLYEVIEFAAKLPFRAGVGKSLVIVSCEECGRPDTQAYADTLNILLEADMRLHLLYPTKIGLKGEKIAKPLDAPVGFDDGKVFTLKDSRDLQGDRNLKERLAIEKDFCMPLAIETKGSVFTMNFLRDRPNRIKKLWSVFGQRLSETALPSPCLRCDCVPDRSGMGRTMCHPCIPPSLSDFFASFDRLEYSSS
;
A
#
# COMPACT_ATOMS: atom_id res chain seq x y z
N MET A 1 2.62 -26.17 11.66
CA MET A 1 2.02 -25.76 10.37
C MET A 1 2.89 -24.64 9.86
N ASP A 2 3.42 -24.81 8.66
CA ASP A 2 4.30 -23.84 8.02
C ASP A 2 3.50 -22.56 7.70
N SER A 3 3.92 -21.41 8.24
CA SER A 3 3.20 -20.14 8.16
C SER A 3 3.51 -19.38 6.85
N SER A 4 3.72 -20.12 5.76
CA SER A 4 4.07 -19.56 4.46
C SER A 4 2.88 -18.81 3.85
N PRO A 5 3.10 -17.67 3.16
CA PRO A 5 2.04 -16.91 2.52
C PRO A 5 1.34 -17.73 1.43
N TYR A 6 0.03 -17.59 1.32
CA TYR A 6 -0.79 -18.35 0.38
C TYR A 6 -1.95 -17.50 -0.16
N VAL A 7 -2.52 -17.93 -1.30
CA VAL A 7 -3.64 -17.23 -1.95
C VAL A 7 -4.93 -18.00 -1.71
N HIS A 8 -5.95 -17.29 -1.22
CA HIS A 8 -7.34 -17.73 -1.31
C HIS A 8 -7.93 -17.28 -2.65
N VAL A 9 -8.44 -18.23 -3.44
CA VAL A 9 -9.10 -17.96 -4.73
C VAL A 9 -10.60 -18.22 -4.64
N ILE A 10 -11.39 -17.41 -5.35
CA ILE A 10 -12.85 -17.47 -5.30
C ILE A 10 -13.35 -18.16 -6.57
N ASP A 11 -14.09 -19.27 -6.43
CA ASP A 11 -14.55 -20.09 -7.55
C ASP A 11 -13.40 -20.52 -8.50
N GLY A 12 -12.21 -20.76 -7.94
CA GLY A 12 -11.00 -21.10 -8.70
C GLY A 12 -10.39 -19.94 -9.51
N LYS A 13 -10.80 -18.69 -9.25
CA LYS A 13 -10.36 -17.50 -9.98
C LYS A 13 -9.66 -16.50 -9.04
N HIS A 14 -8.59 -15.89 -9.55
CA HIS A 14 -7.88 -14.80 -8.87
C HIS A 14 -8.63 -13.47 -8.88
N PHE A 15 -9.45 -13.24 -9.91
CA PHE A 15 -10.24 -12.01 -10.06
C PHE A 15 -11.71 -12.29 -9.81
N THR A 16 -12.35 -11.43 -9.02
CA THR A 16 -13.75 -11.55 -8.64
C THR A 16 -14.48 -10.19 -8.71
N ASN A 17 -15.77 -10.18 -8.40
CA ASN A 17 -16.58 -8.97 -8.26
C ASN A 17 -16.90 -8.68 -6.79
N GLN A 18 -17.45 -7.50 -6.51
CA GLN A 18 -17.78 -7.05 -5.15
C GLN A 18 -18.69 -8.02 -4.38
N ARG A 19 -19.72 -8.60 -5.03
CA ARG A 19 -20.70 -9.47 -4.36
C ARG A 19 -20.05 -10.78 -3.90
N ASN A 20 -19.28 -11.39 -4.79
CA ASN A 20 -18.56 -12.62 -4.49
C ASN A 20 -17.48 -12.36 -3.43
N LEU A 21 -16.74 -11.25 -3.51
CA LEU A 21 -15.75 -10.88 -2.51
C LEU A 21 -16.36 -10.78 -1.10
N GLN A 22 -17.49 -10.08 -0.96
CA GLN A 22 -18.16 -9.95 0.33
C GLN A 22 -18.56 -11.32 0.90
N ARG A 23 -19.20 -12.17 0.08
CA ARG A 23 -19.61 -13.51 0.49
C ARG A 23 -18.42 -14.35 0.97
N GLU A 24 -17.30 -14.31 0.27
CA GLU A 24 -16.12 -15.10 0.65
C GLU A 24 -15.44 -14.55 1.90
N LEU A 25 -15.36 -13.23 2.06
CA LEU A 25 -14.82 -12.63 3.30
C LEU A 25 -15.69 -12.97 4.52
N ASP A 26 -17.02 -13.01 4.37
CA ASP A 26 -17.95 -13.38 5.44
C ASP A 26 -17.80 -14.85 5.86
N ASN A 27 -17.36 -15.72 4.94
CA ASN A 27 -17.18 -17.15 5.17
C ASN A 27 -15.71 -17.55 5.44
N MET A 28 -14.78 -16.59 5.42
CA MET A 28 -13.36 -16.86 5.59
C MET A 28 -13.08 -17.25 7.05
N GLU A 29 -12.66 -18.49 7.26
CA GLU A 29 -12.18 -18.92 8.57
C GLU A 29 -10.75 -18.37 8.79
N LEU A 30 -10.60 -17.50 9.78
CA LEU A 30 -9.30 -17.06 10.24
C LEU A 30 -8.65 -18.21 11.02
N THR A 31 -7.85 -19.01 10.32
CA THR A 31 -7.08 -20.11 10.92
C THR A 31 -5.95 -19.51 11.75
N GLY A 32 -6.23 -19.28 13.03
CA GLY A 32 -5.28 -18.67 13.95
C GLY A 32 -4.04 -19.53 14.18
N VAL A 33 -2.89 -19.13 13.65
CA VAL A 33 -1.63 -19.46 14.30
C VAL A 33 -1.54 -18.53 15.51
N THR A 34 -1.81 -19.06 16.70
CA THR A 34 -1.85 -18.30 17.96
C THR A 34 -0.49 -17.72 18.38
N ASN A 35 0.60 -18.09 17.71
CA ASN A 35 1.98 -17.70 18.03
C ASN A 35 2.84 -17.36 16.79
N GLY A 36 2.23 -17.15 15.61
CA GLY A 36 2.95 -16.88 14.37
C GLY A 36 2.80 -15.42 13.99
N GLN A 37 3.87 -14.64 14.16
CA GLN A 37 3.95 -13.29 13.60
C GLN A 37 4.11 -13.44 12.08
N GLY A 38 3.17 -12.89 11.31
CA GLY A 38 3.29 -12.87 9.85
C GLY A 38 4.39 -11.89 9.44
N ASP A 39 5.31 -12.33 8.57
CA ASP A 39 6.32 -11.43 8.02
C ASP A 39 5.68 -10.60 6.88
N LEU A 40 5.50 -9.31 7.14
CA LEU A 40 4.92 -8.39 6.18
C LEU A 40 5.76 -8.29 4.90
N TYR A 41 7.09 -8.37 4.99
CA TYR A 41 7.96 -8.33 3.83
C TYR A 41 7.73 -9.58 2.97
N GLU A 42 7.71 -10.76 3.58
CA GLU A 42 7.43 -12.02 2.88
C GLU A 42 6.05 -12.01 2.18
N VAL A 43 5.02 -11.49 2.86
CA VAL A 43 3.67 -11.35 2.30
C VAL A 43 3.66 -10.38 1.12
N ILE A 44 4.35 -9.24 1.19
CA ILE A 44 4.44 -8.30 0.08
C ILE A 44 5.17 -8.93 -1.09
N GLU A 45 6.32 -9.57 -0.87
CA GLU A 45 7.08 -10.23 -1.92
C GLU A 45 6.26 -11.31 -2.62
N PHE A 46 5.50 -12.08 -1.85
CA PHE A 46 4.58 -13.08 -2.38
C PHE A 46 3.45 -12.45 -3.20
N ALA A 47 2.79 -11.44 -2.64
CA ALA A 47 1.69 -10.74 -3.29
C ALA A 47 2.14 -10.07 -4.59
N ALA A 48 3.32 -9.44 -4.62
CA ALA A 48 3.85 -8.77 -5.79
C ALA A 48 4.08 -9.70 -7.00
N LYS A 49 4.27 -10.99 -6.74
CA LYS A 49 4.48 -12.03 -7.77
C LYS A 49 3.18 -12.60 -8.35
N LEU A 50 2.01 -12.19 -7.85
CA LEU A 50 0.72 -12.64 -8.35
C LEU A 50 0.46 -12.20 -9.80
N PRO A 51 -0.40 -12.92 -10.55
CA PRO A 51 -0.64 -12.67 -11.97
C PRO A 51 -1.53 -11.45 -12.21
N PHE A 52 -1.04 -10.26 -11.86
CA PHE A 52 -1.74 -9.00 -12.14
C PHE A 52 -1.77 -8.72 -13.65
N ARG A 53 -2.80 -8.01 -14.09
CA ARG A 53 -2.87 -7.52 -15.46
C ARG A 53 -1.79 -6.47 -15.70
N ALA A 54 -1.23 -6.48 -16.91
CA ALA A 54 -0.30 -5.47 -17.38
C ALA A 54 -1.00 -4.11 -17.59
N GLY A 55 -0.30 -3.01 -17.32
CA GLY A 55 -0.77 -1.65 -17.64
C GLY A 55 -1.90 -1.10 -16.77
N VAL A 56 -2.28 -1.78 -15.68
CA VAL A 56 -3.34 -1.30 -14.76
C VAL A 56 -2.73 -0.80 -13.45
N GLY A 57 -3.45 0.07 -12.75
CA GLY A 57 -3.12 0.45 -11.38
C GLY A 57 -3.24 -0.75 -10.45
N LYS A 58 -2.23 -0.95 -9.60
CA LYS A 58 -2.19 -2.04 -8.62
C LYS A 58 -2.16 -1.45 -7.22
N SER A 59 -3.15 -1.81 -6.41
CA SER A 59 -3.21 -1.42 -5.00
C SER A 59 -3.10 -2.67 -4.14
N LEU A 60 -2.12 -2.67 -3.24
CA LEU A 60 -1.96 -3.69 -2.22
C LEU A 60 -2.49 -3.13 -0.91
N VAL A 61 -3.50 -3.78 -0.32
CA VAL A 61 -4.06 -3.38 0.97
C VAL A 61 -3.66 -4.43 2.00
N ILE A 62 -2.85 -4.04 2.97
CA ILE A 62 -2.50 -4.92 4.09
C ILE A 62 -3.39 -4.58 5.27
N VAL A 63 -4.10 -5.59 5.76
CA VAL A 63 -4.89 -5.52 6.98
C VAL A 63 -4.21 -6.40 8.02
N SER A 64 -3.73 -5.80 9.09
CA SER A 64 -3.01 -6.52 10.16
C SER A 64 -3.54 -6.10 11.53
N CYS A 65 -3.61 -7.05 12.46
CA CYS A 65 -3.87 -6.77 13.88
C CYS A 65 -2.59 -6.41 14.64
N GLU A 66 -1.43 -6.62 14.03
CA GLU A 66 -0.12 -6.34 14.60
C GLU A 66 0.50 -5.09 13.96
N GLU A 67 1.27 -4.37 14.75
CA GLU A 67 2.19 -3.34 14.24
C GLU A 67 3.25 -3.99 13.34
N CYS A 68 3.89 -3.19 12.50
CA CYS A 68 4.97 -3.68 11.65
C CYS A 68 6.04 -4.40 12.46
N GLY A 69 6.55 -5.50 11.91
CA GLY A 69 7.58 -6.34 12.52
C GLY A 69 8.92 -5.62 12.76
N ARG A 70 9.94 -6.41 13.09
CA ARG A 70 11.25 -5.86 13.46
C ARG A 70 11.90 -5.07 12.33
N PRO A 71 12.71 -4.04 12.68
CA PRO A 71 13.53 -3.32 11.71
C PRO A 71 14.39 -4.28 10.89
N ASP A 72 14.22 -4.29 9.58
CA ASP A 72 15.17 -4.87 8.65
C ASP A 72 15.35 -3.91 7.46
N THR A 73 16.52 -3.27 7.39
CA THR A 73 16.81 -2.27 6.35
C THR A 73 16.97 -2.90 4.99
N GLN A 74 17.49 -4.14 4.92
CA GLN A 74 17.67 -4.85 3.66
C GLN A 74 16.32 -5.29 3.13
N ALA A 75 15.50 -5.95 3.96
CA ALA A 75 14.15 -6.36 3.57
C ALA A 75 13.29 -5.15 3.18
N TYR A 76 13.43 -4.01 3.88
CA TYR A 76 12.79 -2.76 3.49
C TYR A 76 13.20 -2.30 2.09
N ALA A 77 14.49 -2.22 1.80
CA ALA A 77 14.98 -1.74 0.51
C ALA A 77 14.54 -2.65 -0.64
N ASP A 78 14.65 -3.96 -0.45
CA ASP A 78 14.24 -4.97 -1.43
C ASP A 78 12.73 -4.91 -1.69
N THR A 79 11.94 -4.82 -0.61
CA THR A 79 10.48 -4.70 -0.70
C THR A 79 10.05 -3.41 -1.39
N LEU A 80 10.71 -2.29 -1.08
CA LEU A 80 10.44 -1.02 -1.74
C LEU A 80 10.71 -1.11 -3.25
N ASN A 81 11.84 -1.68 -3.64
CA ASN A 81 12.19 -1.89 -5.05
C ASN A 81 11.15 -2.76 -5.75
N ILE A 82 10.74 -3.87 -5.13
CA ILE A 82 9.69 -4.75 -5.67
C ILE A 82 8.40 -3.98 -5.92
N LEU A 83 7.96 -3.15 -4.97
CA LEU A 83 6.72 -2.37 -5.11
C LEU A 83 6.83 -1.30 -6.20
N LEU A 84 7.96 -0.56 -6.24
CA LEU A 84 8.20 0.48 -7.23
C LEU A 84 8.30 -0.08 -8.64
N GLU A 85 9.10 -1.15 -8.83
CA GLU A 85 9.21 -1.84 -10.12
C GLU A 85 7.86 -2.37 -10.58
N ALA A 86 7.05 -2.91 -9.67
CA ALA A 86 5.75 -3.45 -10.01
C ALA A 86 4.65 -2.38 -10.22
N ASP A 87 4.93 -1.08 -10.08
CA ASP A 87 3.93 0.00 -10.03
C ASP A 87 2.79 -0.30 -9.04
N MET A 88 3.16 -0.77 -7.85
CA MET A 88 2.23 -1.16 -6.79
C MET A 88 2.18 -0.10 -5.70
N ARG A 89 0.97 0.33 -5.35
CA ARG A 89 0.73 1.26 -4.24
C ARG A 89 0.33 0.50 -3.00
N LEU A 90 1.09 0.69 -1.92
CA LEU A 90 0.84 -0.01 -0.66
C LEU A 90 -0.02 0.83 0.28
N HIS A 91 -1.15 0.28 0.70
CA HIS A 91 -2.02 0.85 1.71
C HIS A 91 -1.98 -0.02 2.96
N LEU A 92 -1.68 0.59 4.11
CA LEU A 92 -1.59 -0.10 5.38
C LEU A 92 -2.80 0.22 6.27
N LEU A 93 -3.38 -0.82 6.83
CA LEU A 93 -4.46 -0.73 7.79
C LEU A 93 -4.14 -1.61 9.00
N TYR A 94 -3.76 -0.98 10.11
CA TYR A 94 -3.38 -1.69 11.34
C TYR A 94 -3.57 -0.82 12.58
N PRO A 95 -3.47 -1.38 13.80
CA PRO A 95 -3.53 -0.59 15.04
C PRO A 95 -2.34 0.35 15.14
N THR A 96 -2.54 1.62 14.80
CA THR A 96 -1.52 2.67 14.97
C THR A 96 -2.13 3.94 15.57
N LYS A 97 -1.36 4.65 16.39
CA LYS A 97 -1.78 5.94 16.95
C LYS A 97 -1.43 7.07 15.99
N ILE A 98 -2.45 7.73 15.48
CA ILE A 98 -2.32 8.92 14.63
C ILE A 98 -2.83 10.11 15.42
N GLY A 99 -1.92 11.01 15.79
CA GLY A 99 -2.21 12.20 16.59
C GLY A 99 -1.63 13.47 15.97
N LEU A 100 -1.81 14.58 16.68
CA LEU A 100 -1.27 15.89 16.33
C LEU A 100 -0.41 16.41 17.49
N LYS A 101 0.77 16.96 17.18
CA LYS A 101 1.69 17.50 18.18
C LYS A 101 1.03 18.65 18.95
N GLY A 102 1.03 18.56 20.27
CA GLY A 102 0.60 19.64 21.16
C GLY A 102 -0.91 19.92 21.19
N GLU A 103 -1.74 19.12 20.52
CA GLU A 103 -3.18 19.38 20.41
C GLU A 103 -4.01 18.25 21.01
N LYS A 104 -5.02 18.64 21.80
CA LYS A 104 -6.13 17.76 22.14
C LYS A 104 -7.18 17.87 21.03
N ILE A 105 -7.55 16.74 20.45
CA ILE A 105 -8.59 16.67 19.45
C ILE A 105 -9.93 17.02 20.12
N ALA A 106 -10.42 18.23 19.87
CA ALA A 106 -11.62 18.76 20.54
C ALA A 106 -12.92 18.10 20.05
N LYS A 107 -12.97 17.67 18.78
CA LYS A 107 -14.15 17.05 18.17
C LYS A 107 -13.78 15.68 17.60
N PRO A 108 -14.58 14.63 17.85
CA PRO A 108 -14.29 13.30 17.31
C PRO A 108 -14.17 13.24 15.78
N LEU A 109 -14.85 14.14 15.05
CA LEU A 109 -14.77 14.20 13.60
C LEU A 109 -13.46 14.78 13.08
N ASP A 110 -12.77 15.59 13.89
CA ASP A 110 -11.46 16.17 13.60
C ASP A 110 -10.30 15.20 13.89
N ALA A 111 -10.60 14.02 14.42
CA ALA A 111 -9.58 13.04 14.72
C ALA A 111 -8.94 12.51 13.43
N PRO A 112 -7.59 12.52 13.32
CA PRO A 112 -6.88 11.86 12.25
C PRO A 112 -7.22 10.37 12.21
N VAL A 113 -7.54 9.87 11.02
CA VAL A 113 -7.85 8.45 10.77
C VAL A 113 -6.87 7.79 9.79
N GLY A 114 -6.12 8.61 9.05
CA GLY A 114 -5.09 8.15 8.14
C GLY A 114 -4.26 9.31 7.59
N PHE A 115 -3.21 8.99 6.85
CA PHE A 115 -2.36 9.98 6.18
C PHE A 115 -1.65 9.36 4.98
N ASP A 116 -1.16 10.20 4.08
CA ASP A 116 -0.24 9.85 3.00
C ASP A 116 0.98 10.79 2.99
N ASP A 117 1.71 10.87 1.89
CA ASP A 117 2.91 11.71 1.76
C ASP A 117 2.59 13.21 1.89
N GLY A 118 1.41 13.65 1.47
CA GLY A 118 1.05 15.06 1.43
C GLY A 118 -0.01 15.52 2.43
N LYS A 119 -0.87 14.63 2.92
CA LYS A 119 -2.11 15.00 3.62
C LYS A 119 -2.40 14.10 4.83
N VAL A 120 -3.16 14.65 5.77
CA VAL A 120 -3.80 13.90 6.86
C VAL A 120 -5.31 13.87 6.60
N PHE A 121 -5.92 12.69 6.78
CA PHE A 121 -7.34 12.46 6.60
C PHE A 121 -8.04 12.33 7.95
N THR A 122 -9.26 12.86 8.03
CA THR A 122 -10.10 12.85 9.22
C THR A 122 -11.47 12.25 8.89
N LEU A 123 -12.33 12.04 9.89
CA LEU A 123 -13.70 11.57 9.63
C LEU A 123 -14.59 12.61 8.92
N LYS A 124 -14.17 13.88 8.82
CA LYS A 124 -14.88 14.90 8.04
C LYS A 124 -14.81 14.62 6.55
N ASP A 125 -13.73 14.00 6.08
CA ASP A 125 -13.47 13.68 4.68
C ASP A 125 -14.35 12.53 4.14
N SER A 126 -15.27 12.00 4.97
CA SER A 126 -16.13 10.86 4.60
C SER A 126 -17.09 11.12 3.44
N ARG A 127 -17.33 12.37 3.05
CA ARG A 127 -18.18 12.75 1.91
C ARG A 127 -17.41 13.34 0.74
N ASP A 128 -16.32 14.04 1.04
CA ASP A 128 -15.47 14.72 0.07
C ASP A 128 -14.04 14.62 0.58
N LEU A 129 -13.21 13.86 -0.12
CA LEU A 129 -11.86 13.54 0.32
C LEU A 129 -10.89 14.68 -0.02
N GLN A 130 -10.81 15.67 0.87
CA GLN A 130 -9.89 16.78 0.67
C GLN A 130 -8.54 16.50 1.32
N GLY A 131 -8.58 16.03 2.57
CA GLY A 131 -7.41 15.92 3.45
C GLY A 131 -6.80 17.29 3.78
N ASP A 132 -6.03 17.35 4.86
CA ASP A 132 -5.43 18.59 5.35
C ASP A 132 -3.89 18.50 5.32
N ARG A 133 -3.27 19.40 4.56
CA ARG A 133 -1.81 19.53 4.44
C ARG A 133 -1.19 20.19 5.67
N ASN A 134 -1.89 21.13 6.32
CA ASN A 134 -1.42 21.82 7.52
C ASN A 134 -1.41 20.89 8.73
N LEU A 135 -2.27 19.86 8.74
CA LEU A 135 -2.20 18.80 9.75
C LEU A 135 -0.97 17.90 9.55
N LYS A 136 -0.45 17.76 8.32
CA LYS A 136 0.72 16.91 8.03
C LYS A 136 1.97 17.38 8.76
N GLU A 137 2.21 18.69 8.81
CA GLU A 137 3.35 19.29 9.51
C GLU A 137 3.29 19.04 11.03
N ARG A 138 2.08 18.91 11.57
CA ARG A 138 1.81 18.66 12.99
C ARG A 138 1.60 17.18 13.30
N LEU A 139 1.71 16.29 12.33
CA LEU A 139 1.44 14.87 12.51
C LEU A 139 2.38 14.28 13.58
N ALA A 140 1.79 13.57 14.54
CA ALA A 140 2.47 12.80 15.56
C ALA A 140 2.09 11.33 15.37
N ILE A 141 3.04 10.54 14.89
CA ILE A 141 2.91 9.09 14.67
C ILE A 141 4.02 8.35 15.39
N GLU A 142 3.73 7.13 15.82
CA GLU A 142 4.75 6.20 16.28
C GLU A 142 5.62 5.79 15.08
N LYS A 143 6.94 5.78 15.27
CA LYS A 143 7.88 5.40 14.21
C LYS A 143 7.76 3.90 13.97
N ASP A 144 7.66 3.54 12.69
CA ASP A 144 7.43 2.18 12.22
C ASP A 144 8.17 2.01 10.86
N PHE A 145 8.64 0.80 10.55
CA PHE A 145 9.43 0.46 9.35
C PHE A 145 8.60 0.19 8.08
N CYS A 146 7.32 -0.13 8.24
CA CYS A 146 6.37 -0.38 7.16
C CYS A 146 5.72 0.92 6.68
N MET A 147 5.48 1.90 7.57
CA MET A 147 4.85 3.17 7.16
C MET A 147 5.58 3.83 5.98
N PRO A 148 6.93 3.92 5.95
CA PRO A 148 7.64 4.49 4.82
C PRO A 148 7.38 3.74 3.51
N LEU A 149 7.19 2.42 3.50
CA LEU A 149 6.84 1.69 2.26
C LEU A 149 5.53 2.20 1.66
N ALA A 150 4.52 2.45 2.49
CA ALA A 150 3.24 3.00 2.04
C ALA A 150 3.39 4.42 1.48
N ILE A 151 4.20 5.25 2.14
CA ILE A 151 4.41 6.65 1.73
C ILE A 151 5.21 6.75 0.43
N GLU A 152 6.32 6.02 0.32
CA GLU A 152 7.18 6.03 -0.88
C GLU A 152 6.46 5.50 -2.12
N THR A 153 5.60 4.50 -1.94
CA THR A 153 4.78 3.94 -3.03
C THR A 153 3.50 4.75 -3.31
N LYS A 154 3.39 5.98 -2.79
CA LYS A 154 2.23 6.87 -2.94
C LYS A 154 0.90 6.29 -2.45
N GLY A 155 0.96 5.30 -1.57
CA GLY A 155 -0.20 4.77 -0.88
C GLY A 155 -0.54 5.57 0.38
N SER A 156 -1.09 4.90 1.40
CA SER A 156 -1.53 5.57 2.62
C SER A 156 -1.54 4.65 3.83
N VAL A 157 -1.49 5.24 5.03
CA VAL A 157 -1.57 4.55 6.31
C VAL A 157 -2.86 4.96 7.02
N PHE A 158 -3.64 3.98 7.46
CA PHE A 158 -4.91 4.19 8.17
C PHE A 158 -4.92 3.39 9.48
N THR A 159 -5.56 3.95 10.50
CA THR A 159 -5.65 3.31 11.81
C THR A 159 -6.90 2.41 11.92
N MET A 160 -6.71 1.21 12.48
CA MET A 160 -7.81 0.32 12.87
C MET A 160 -8.42 0.65 14.23
N ASN A 161 -7.89 1.63 14.97
CA ASN A 161 -8.38 1.94 16.31
C ASN A 161 -9.84 2.40 16.33
N PHE A 162 -10.35 2.91 15.20
CA PHE A 162 -11.74 3.32 15.03
C PHE A 162 -12.71 2.16 14.76
N LEU A 163 -12.22 0.91 14.58
CA LEU A 163 -13.08 -0.24 14.33
C LEU A 163 -13.90 -0.68 15.55
N ARG A 164 -13.52 -0.23 16.75
CA ARG A 164 -14.30 -0.43 17.99
C ARG A 164 -15.25 0.72 18.29
N ASP A 165 -15.39 1.66 17.36
CA ASP A 165 -16.20 2.86 17.55
C ASP A 165 -17.68 2.65 17.15
N ARG A 166 -18.51 3.69 17.25
CA ARG A 166 -19.91 3.67 16.84
C ARG A 166 -20.03 3.33 15.35
N PRO A 167 -21.05 2.56 14.93
CA PRO A 167 -21.23 2.14 13.54
C PRO A 167 -21.15 3.27 12.50
N ASN A 168 -21.69 4.45 12.82
CA ASN A 168 -21.62 5.60 11.92
C ASN A 168 -20.20 6.14 11.72
N ARG A 169 -19.32 6.05 12.72
CA ARG A 169 -17.91 6.45 12.62
C ARG A 169 -17.09 5.41 11.86
N ILE A 170 -17.37 4.14 12.07
CA ILE A 170 -16.78 3.04 11.28
C ILE A 170 -17.12 3.21 9.79
N LYS A 171 -18.39 3.45 9.45
CA LYS A 171 -18.79 3.74 8.06
C LYS A 171 -18.05 4.93 7.45
N LYS A 172 -17.87 6.00 8.24
CA LYS A 172 -17.10 7.18 7.80
C LYS A 172 -15.64 6.84 7.54
N LEU A 173 -14.98 6.12 8.44
CA LEU A 173 -13.61 5.63 8.25
C LEU A 173 -13.47 4.89 6.92
N TRP A 174 -14.35 3.90 6.68
CA TRP A 174 -14.32 3.13 5.45
C TRP A 174 -14.62 3.96 4.20
N SER A 175 -15.49 4.97 4.31
CA SER A 175 -15.71 5.93 3.22
C SER A 175 -14.46 6.73 2.89
N VAL A 176 -13.74 7.22 3.89
CA VAL A 176 -12.47 7.95 3.70
C VAL A 176 -11.41 7.03 3.09
N PHE A 177 -11.23 5.83 3.66
CA PHE A 177 -10.25 4.86 3.18
C PHE A 177 -10.55 4.43 1.74
N GLY A 178 -11.81 4.08 1.44
CA GLY A 178 -12.24 3.64 0.12
C GLY A 178 -12.11 4.73 -0.95
N GLN A 179 -12.46 5.98 -0.63
CA GLN A 179 -12.19 7.12 -1.52
C GLN A 179 -10.68 7.26 -1.77
N ARG A 180 -9.86 7.20 -0.71
CA ARG A 180 -8.40 7.39 -0.84
C ARG A 180 -7.77 6.29 -1.68
N LEU A 181 -8.17 5.04 -1.43
CA LEU A 181 -7.74 3.88 -2.22
C LEU A 181 -8.11 4.05 -3.70
N SER A 182 -9.32 4.53 -3.98
CA SER A 182 -9.81 4.75 -5.35
C SER A 182 -9.05 5.87 -6.07
N GLU A 183 -8.74 6.98 -5.39
CA GLU A 183 -7.95 8.08 -5.96
C GLU A 183 -6.55 7.63 -6.41
N THR A 184 -5.97 6.65 -5.72
CA THR A 184 -4.67 6.08 -6.09
C THR A 184 -4.74 4.83 -6.93
N ALA A 185 -5.90 4.25 -7.23
CA ALA A 185 -6.00 3.02 -8.00
C ALA A 185 -5.71 3.19 -9.52
N LEU A 186 -5.01 4.26 -9.90
CA LEU A 186 -4.63 4.59 -11.28
C LEU A 186 -3.20 4.09 -11.55
N PRO A 187 -2.88 3.62 -12.77
CA PRO A 187 -1.50 3.31 -13.12
C PRO A 187 -0.63 4.57 -13.07
N SER A 188 0.70 4.39 -12.96
CA SER A 188 1.63 5.49 -13.16
C SER A 188 1.41 6.18 -14.54
N PRO A 189 1.63 7.50 -14.66
CA PRO A 189 1.37 8.24 -15.90
C PRO A 189 2.14 7.73 -17.12
N CYS A 190 3.29 7.09 -16.88
CA CYS A 190 4.11 6.45 -17.90
C CYS A 190 4.48 5.06 -17.43
N LEU A 191 4.15 4.07 -18.25
CA LEU A 191 4.53 2.68 -18.07
C LEU A 191 5.26 2.18 -19.31
N ARG A 192 6.39 1.51 -19.10
CA ARG A 192 7.07 0.71 -20.10
C ARG A 192 6.78 -0.76 -19.84
N CYS A 193 6.33 -1.47 -20.87
CA CYS A 193 5.97 -2.87 -20.76
C CYS A 193 6.90 -3.73 -21.61
N ASP A 194 7.50 -4.74 -21.00
CA ASP A 194 8.38 -5.70 -21.64
C ASP A 194 7.76 -7.10 -21.58
N CYS A 195 8.05 -7.94 -22.58
CA CYS A 195 7.67 -9.35 -22.56
C CYS A 195 8.79 -10.14 -21.88
N VAL A 196 8.49 -10.72 -20.71
CA VAL A 196 9.44 -11.53 -19.95
C VAL A 196 8.94 -12.97 -19.89
N PRO A 197 9.82 -13.98 -19.99
CA PRO A 197 9.40 -15.36 -19.78
C PRO A 197 8.97 -15.56 -18.32
N ASP A 198 7.88 -16.29 -18.10
CA ASP A 198 7.50 -16.78 -16.79
C ASP A 198 8.30 -18.04 -16.41
N ARG A 199 7.99 -18.63 -15.24
CA ARG A 199 8.69 -19.84 -14.74
C ARG A 199 8.53 -21.06 -15.66
N SER A 200 7.51 -21.07 -16.52
CA SER A 200 7.27 -22.12 -17.51
C SER A 200 7.84 -21.79 -18.89
N GLY A 201 8.50 -20.65 -19.04
CA GLY A 201 9.04 -20.16 -20.30
C GLY A 201 7.98 -19.49 -21.20
N MET A 202 6.74 -19.33 -20.74
CA MET A 202 5.71 -18.61 -21.49
C MET A 202 5.90 -17.10 -21.32
N GLY A 203 5.78 -16.35 -22.41
CA GLY A 203 5.88 -14.89 -22.35
C GLY A 203 4.74 -14.28 -21.54
N ARG A 204 5.08 -13.44 -20.56
CA ARG A 204 4.15 -12.59 -19.83
C ARG A 204 4.55 -11.12 -20.00
N THR A 205 3.56 -10.24 -20.12
CA THR A 205 3.80 -8.80 -20.15
C THR A 205 4.00 -8.27 -18.75
N MET A 206 5.14 -7.63 -18.50
CA MET A 206 5.47 -6.98 -17.24
C MET A 206 5.66 -5.48 -17.49
N CYS A 207 4.99 -4.63 -16.72
CA CYS A 207 5.05 -3.18 -16.89
C CYS A 207 5.64 -2.52 -15.66
N HIS A 208 6.49 -1.52 -15.90
CA HIS A 208 7.24 -0.77 -14.90
C HIS A 208 7.07 0.74 -15.13
N PRO A 209 7.14 1.58 -14.09
CA PRO A 209 7.19 3.02 -14.25
C PRO A 209 8.36 3.44 -15.13
N CYS A 210 8.15 4.46 -15.97
CA CYS A 210 9.23 5.06 -16.74
C CYS A 210 10.22 5.78 -15.81
N ILE A 211 11.50 5.77 -16.19
CA ILE A 211 12.51 6.61 -15.54
C ILE A 211 12.12 8.07 -15.75
N PRO A 212 12.11 8.91 -14.68
CA PRO A 212 11.83 10.33 -14.82
C PRO A 212 12.78 10.99 -15.84
N PRO A 213 12.32 11.99 -16.62
CA PRO A 213 13.17 12.67 -17.60
C PRO A 213 14.48 13.19 -17.02
N SER A 214 14.48 13.70 -15.79
CA SER A 214 15.68 14.19 -15.09
C SER A 214 16.74 13.10 -14.86
N LEU A 215 16.32 11.87 -14.55
CA LEU A 215 17.21 10.72 -14.41
C LEU A 215 17.65 10.21 -15.78
N SER A 216 16.75 10.19 -16.76
CA SER A 216 17.09 9.86 -18.15
C SER A 216 18.16 10.79 -18.71
N ASP A 217 18.03 12.10 -18.46
CA ASP A 217 18.99 13.12 -18.87
C ASP A 217 20.33 12.98 -18.14
N PHE A 218 20.29 12.62 -16.85
CA PHE A 218 21.50 12.29 -16.08
C PHE A 218 22.22 11.09 -16.68
N PHE A 219 21.54 9.97 -16.92
CA PHE A 219 22.14 8.77 -17.52
C PHE A 219 22.69 9.04 -18.92
N ALA A 220 21.93 9.74 -19.77
CA ALA A 220 22.41 10.13 -21.10
C ALA A 220 23.62 11.08 -21.05
N SER A 221 23.76 11.88 -19.98
CA SER A 221 24.93 12.73 -19.77
C SER A 221 26.12 11.94 -19.23
N PHE A 222 25.88 10.96 -18.37
CA PHE A 222 26.90 10.06 -17.83
C PHE A 222 27.50 9.16 -18.92
N ASP A 223 26.67 8.57 -19.78
CA ASP A 223 27.12 7.76 -20.92
C ASP A 223 28.00 8.58 -21.89
N ARG A 224 27.66 9.87 -22.10
CA ARG A 224 28.47 10.78 -22.91
C ARG A 224 29.84 11.10 -22.31
N LEU A 225 29.99 11.04 -20.99
CA LEU A 225 31.27 11.24 -20.33
C LEU A 225 32.18 10.02 -20.51
N GLU A 226 31.64 8.80 -20.41
CA GLU A 226 32.42 7.56 -20.62
C GLU A 226 32.92 7.42 -22.06
N TYR A 227 32.12 7.85 -23.05
CA TYR A 227 32.54 7.85 -24.47
C TYR A 227 33.54 8.96 -24.84
N SER A 228 33.79 9.95 -23.98
CA SER A 228 34.78 11.01 -24.23
C SER A 228 36.21 10.66 -23.78
N SER A 229 36.38 9.49 -23.14
CA SER A 229 37.65 9.01 -22.56
C SER A 229 38.29 7.85 -23.33
N SER A 230 37.96 7.67 -24.62
CA SER A 230 38.61 6.69 -25.52
C SER A 230 39.30 7.36 -26.70
#